data_AF-E0NQA4-F1
#
_entry.id   AF-E0NQA4-F1
#
_cell.length_a   1.000
_cell.length_b   1.000
_cell.length_c   1.000
_cell.angle_alpha   90.00
_cell.angle_beta   90.00
_cell.angle_gamma   90.00
#
_symmetry.space_group_name_H-M   'P 1'
#
loop_
_entity.id
_entity.type
_entity.pdbx_description
1 polymer ?
#
loop_
_entity_poly.entity_id
_entity_poly.type
_entity_poly.pdbx_seq_one_letter_code
_entity_poly.pdbx_strand_id
1 'polypeptide(L)'
;MKLESNFYSIMAYDERPEGAVVRLKLNGEHEIYRAHFPGQPVTPGVCMVQMLTELVEKRLERKLLLRGAKNIKFLSLLTPENEPMFSFGYKTNLGENGVRQYTVKADISDENQTYAKLSLIYE
;
A
#
# COMPACT_ATOMS: atom_id res chain seq x y z
N MET A 1 6.00 11.37 4.38
CA MET A 1 6.08 10.77 5.73
C MET A 1 6.39 9.30 5.54
N LYS A 2 7.39 8.74 6.23
CA LYS A 2 7.66 7.29 6.18
C LYS A 2 6.76 6.58 7.21
N LEU A 3 6.10 5.50 6.82
CA LEU A 3 5.18 4.74 7.67
C LEU A 3 5.80 3.45 8.21
N GLU A 4 6.67 2.78 7.45
CA GLU A 4 7.37 1.58 7.90
C GLU A 4 8.12 1.83 9.21
N SER A 5 8.07 0.85 10.12
CA SER A 5 8.65 0.86 11.47
C SER A 5 7.97 1.76 12.51
N ASN A 6 6.99 2.57 12.12
CA ASN A 6 6.20 3.38 13.06
C ASN A 6 4.69 3.05 13.00
N PHE A 7 4.14 2.96 11.79
CA PHE A 7 2.73 2.66 11.55
C PHE A 7 2.50 1.19 11.18
N TYR A 8 3.43 0.57 10.48
CA TYR A 8 3.37 -0.85 10.12
C TYR A 8 4.76 -1.50 10.12
N SER A 9 4.78 -2.83 10.17
CA SER A 9 5.98 -3.65 9.99
C SER A 9 5.75 -4.72 8.93
N ILE A 10 6.79 -5.06 8.17
CA ILE A 10 6.75 -6.14 7.18
C ILE A 10 7.01 -7.46 7.91
N MET A 11 6.08 -8.41 7.80
CA MET A 11 6.19 -9.74 8.42
C MET A 11 6.69 -10.79 7.45
N ALA A 12 6.27 -10.70 6.20
CA ALA A 12 6.79 -11.51 5.11
C ALA A 12 6.78 -10.68 3.83
N TYR A 13 7.82 -10.83 3.02
CA TYR A 13 7.94 -10.21 1.71
C TYR A 13 8.29 -11.28 0.69
N ASP A 14 7.30 -11.74 -0.05
CA ASP A 14 7.44 -12.81 -1.03
C ASP A 14 7.54 -12.20 -2.44
N GLU A 15 8.78 -12.13 -2.95
CA GLU A 15 9.09 -11.60 -4.26
C GLU A 15 8.56 -12.49 -5.38
N ARG A 16 7.88 -11.89 -6.36
CA ARG A 16 7.37 -12.57 -7.56
C ARG A 16 7.97 -11.94 -8.82
N PRO A 17 7.95 -12.61 -9.99
CA PRO A 17 8.51 -12.04 -11.22
C PRO A 17 7.94 -10.65 -11.59
N GLU A 18 6.64 -10.42 -11.37
CA GLU A 18 5.95 -9.19 -11.80
C GLU A 18 5.57 -8.25 -10.65
N GLY A 19 5.97 -8.56 -9.41
CA GLY A 19 5.55 -7.83 -8.22
C GLY A 19 5.85 -8.58 -6.94
N ALA A 20 5.04 -8.41 -5.90
CA ALA A 20 5.25 -9.12 -4.64
C ALA A 20 3.94 -9.33 -3.88
N VAL A 21 3.99 -10.28 -2.95
CA VAL A 21 2.94 -10.49 -1.95
C VAL A 21 3.56 -10.22 -0.58
N VAL A 22 3.05 -9.21 0.13
CA VAL A 22 3.65 -8.73 1.37
C VAL A 22 2.63 -8.79 2.50
N ARG A 23 2.95 -9.51 3.57
CA ARG A 23 2.15 -9.54 4.80
C ARG A 23 2.63 -8.46 5.75
N LEU A 24 1.73 -7.61 6.22
CA LEU A 24 2.03 -6.52 7.14
C LEU A 24 1.38 -6.76 8.50
N LYS A 25 2.03 -6.24 9.55
CA LYS A 25 1.43 -6.03 10.87
C LYS A 25 1.26 -4.55 11.11
N LEU A 26 0.06 -4.11 11.46
CA LEU A 26 -0.25 -2.72 11.77
C LEU A 26 0.08 -2.41 13.24
N ASN A 27 0.52 -1.18 13.52
CA ASN A 27 0.75 -0.71 14.88
C ASN A 27 -0.53 -0.04 15.42
N GLY A 28 -1.34 -0.80 16.15
CA GLY A 28 -2.58 -0.28 16.75
C GLY A 28 -2.37 0.86 17.76
N GLU A 29 -1.18 0.96 18.35
CA GLU A 29 -0.83 2.03 19.28
C GLU A 29 -0.50 3.37 18.58
N HIS A 30 -0.43 3.39 17.24
CA HIS A 30 -0.11 4.60 16.50
C HIS A 30 -1.21 5.67 16.68
N GLU A 31 -0.81 6.91 16.97
CA GLU A 31 -1.70 8.02 17.33
C GLU A 31 -2.83 8.27 16.32
N ILE A 32 -2.59 7.97 15.05
CA ILE A 32 -3.59 8.13 13.98
C ILE A 32 -4.86 7.32 14.24
N TYR A 33 -4.78 6.15 14.88
CA TYR A 33 -5.94 5.33 15.22
C TYR A 33 -6.77 5.95 16.34
N ARG A 34 -6.18 6.80 17.18
CA ARG A 34 -6.92 7.60 18.17
C ARG A 34 -7.72 8.73 17.52
N ALA A 35 -7.28 9.18 16.34
CA ALA A 35 -7.94 10.23 15.57
C ALA A 35 -8.88 9.69 14.48
N HIS A 36 -8.74 8.43 14.07
CA HIS A 36 -9.46 7.84 12.94
C HIS A 36 -9.95 6.43 13.28
N PHE A 37 -11.05 6.26 14.01
CA PHE A 37 -11.86 7.29 14.66
C PHE A 37 -11.85 7.06 16.19
N PRO A 38 -12.05 8.09 17.01
CA PRO A 38 -12.10 7.92 18.46
C PRO A 38 -13.10 6.83 18.87
N GLY A 39 -12.63 5.78 19.54
CA GLY A 39 -13.45 4.62 19.97
C GLY A 39 -13.75 3.58 18.88
N GLN A 40 -13.40 3.84 17.62
CA GLN A 40 -13.57 2.90 16.50
C GLN A 40 -12.41 3.06 15.51
N PRO A 41 -11.23 2.48 15.79
CA PRO A 41 -10.04 2.67 14.96
C PRO A 41 -10.20 2.02 13.58
N VAL A 42 -9.88 2.79 12.56
CA VAL A 42 -9.93 2.43 11.13
C VAL A 42 -8.66 2.95 10.46
N THR A 43 -8.05 2.18 9.59
CA THR A 43 -6.87 2.58 8.83
C THR A 43 -7.28 3.59 7.75
N PRO A 44 -6.72 4.80 7.72
CA PRO A 44 -7.02 5.77 6.68
C PRO A 44 -6.61 5.26 5.30
N GLY A 45 -7.44 5.50 4.28
CA GLY A 45 -7.15 5.06 2.91
C GLY A 45 -5.83 5.61 2.35
N VAL A 46 -5.45 6.83 2.75
CA VAL A 46 -4.15 7.43 2.39
C VAL A 46 -2.96 6.68 2.97
N CYS A 47 -3.11 6.07 4.16
CA CYS A 47 -2.07 5.21 4.74
C CYS A 47 -1.91 3.94 3.91
N MET A 48 -3.01 3.36 3.37
CA MET A 48 -2.92 2.21 2.46
C MET A 48 -2.16 2.55 1.18
N VAL A 49 -2.41 3.72 0.60
CA VAL A 49 -1.68 4.21 -0.60
C VAL A 49 -0.20 4.42 -0.28
N GLN A 50 0.12 5.02 0.87
CA GLN A 50 1.50 5.27 1.28
C GLN A 50 2.26 3.96 1.61
N MET A 51 1.62 3.01 2.29
CA MET A 51 2.18 1.67 2.52
C MET A 51 2.50 0.99 1.19
N LEU A 52 1.56 0.96 0.24
CA LEU A 52 1.82 0.41 -1.09
C LEU A 52 2.99 1.14 -1.79
N THR A 53 3.06 2.47 -1.69
CA THR A 53 4.18 3.25 -2.26
C THR A 53 5.51 2.77 -1.68
N GLU A 54 5.63 2.68 -0.36
CA GLU A 54 6.85 2.22 0.31
C GLU A 54 7.22 0.78 -0.05
N LEU A 55 6.25 -0.11 -0.22
CA LEU A 55 6.49 -1.49 -0.65
C LEU A 55 7.01 -1.59 -2.09
N VAL A 56 6.50 -0.76 -3.00
CA VAL A 56 6.96 -0.72 -4.39
C VAL A 56 8.33 -0.05 -4.47
N GLU A 57 8.56 1.03 -3.71
CA GLU A 57 9.89 1.67 -3.58
C GLU A 57 10.94 0.67 -3.09
N LYS A 58 10.59 -0.17 -2.10
CA LYS A 58 11.47 -1.22 -1.57
C LYS A 58 11.88 -2.21 -2.66
N ARG A 59 10.94 -2.66 -3.49
CA ARG A 59 11.22 -3.60 -4.60
C ARG A 59 12.04 -2.97 -5.71
N LEU A 60 11.73 -1.74 -6.08
CA LEU A 60 12.40 -1.04 -7.19
C LEU A 60 13.72 -0.38 -6.77
N GLU A 61 14.05 -0.44 -5.47
CA GLU A 61 15.23 0.21 -4.85
C GLU A 61 15.37 1.69 -5.23
N ARG A 62 14.23 2.39 -5.35
CA ARG A 62 14.20 3.80 -5.72
C ARG A 62 13.02 4.51 -5.08
N LYS A 63 13.14 5.83 -4.95
CA LYS A 63 12.01 6.69 -4.61
C LYS A 63 11.06 6.86 -5.79
N LEU A 64 9.78 6.91 -5.46
CA LEU A 64 8.69 7.05 -6.40
C LEU A 64 7.84 8.27 -6.06
N LEU A 65 7.48 9.02 -7.08
CA LEU A 65 6.53 10.10 -6.96
C LEU A 65 5.17 9.65 -7.50
N LEU A 66 4.14 9.62 -6.64
CA LEU A 66 2.79 9.34 -7.07
C LEU A 66 2.29 10.48 -7.99
N ARG A 67 2.05 10.16 -9.26
CA ARG A 67 1.56 11.12 -10.28
C ARG A 67 0.05 11.11 -10.41
N GLY A 68 -0.58 9.98 -10.10
CA GLY A 68 -2.02 9.90 -10.14
C GLY A 68 -2.55 8.53 -9.76
N ALA A 69 -3.86 8.47 -9.58
CA ALA A 69 -4.59 7.25 -9.36
C ALA A 69 -5.52 7.01 -10.56
N LYS A 70 -5.34 5.89 -11.27
CA LYS A 70 -6.32 5.44 -12.27
C LYS A 70 -7.60 4.97 -11.60
N ASN A 71 -7.47 4.29 -10.46
CA ASN A 71 -8.60 3.81 -9.69
C ASN A 71 -8.20 3.52 -8.24
N ILE A 72 -9.06 3.86 -7.30
CA ILE A 72 -8.97 3.46 -5.89
C ILE A 72 -10.36 3.03 -5.46
N LYS A 73 -10.49 1.82 -4.90
CA LYS A 73 -11.72 1.33 -4.27
C LYS A 73 -11.40 0.90 -2.86
N PHE A 74 -12.06 1.51 -1.87
CA PHE A 74 -12.09 1.03 -0.49
C PHE A 74 -13.38 0.22 -0.32
N LEU A 75 -13.23 -1.09 -0.18
CA LEU A 75 -14.32 -2.06 -0.23
C LEU A 75 -14.77 -2.50 1.17
N SER A 76 -13.86 -2.49 2.15
CA SER A 76 -14.15 -2.87 3.53
C SER A 76 -13.21 -2.16 4.49
N LEU A 77 -13.62 -2.03 5.76
CA LEU A 77 -12.81 -1.40 6.80
C LEU A 77 -11.59 -2.26 7.11
N LEU A 78 -10.41 -1.63 7.13
CA LEU A 78 -9.19 -2.22 7.66
C LEU A 78 -8.93 -1.61 9.02
N THR A 79 -8.81 -2.41 10.07
CA THR A 79 -8.56 -1.96 11.45
C THR A 79 -7.15 -2.39 11.88
N PRO A 80 -6.57 -1.81 12.94
CA PRO A 80 -5.21 -2.16 13.36
C PRO A 80 -5.02 -3.61 13.84
N GLU A 81 -6.11 -4.31 14.15
CA GLU A 81 -6.11 -5.71 14.57
C GLU A 81 -5.94 -6.67 13.38
N ASN A 82 -6.15 -6.19 12.16
CA ASN A 82 -5.97 -7.00 10.96
C ASN A 82 -4.48 -7.13 10.59
N GLU A 83 -4.14 -8.25 9.93
CA GLU A 83 -2.83 -8.49 9.32
C GLU A 83 -2.96 -8.51 7.78
N PRO A 84 -3.06 -7.33 7.12
CA PRO A 84 -3.35 -7.27 5.71
C PRO A 84 -2.19 -7.79 4.86
N MET A 85 -2.55 -8.43 3.76
CA MET A 85 -1.68 -8.82 2.68
C MET A 85 -1.82 -7.83 1.51
N PHE A 86 -0.68 -7.28 1.08
CA PHE A 86 -0.56 -6.42 -0.09
C PHE A 86 -0.02 -7.27 -1.25
N SER A 87 -0.90 -7.66 -2.16
CA SER A 87 -0.50 -8.29 -3.42
C SER A 87 -0.44 -7.20 -4.48
N PHE A 88 0.74 -6.94 -5.04
CA PHE A 88 0.89 -5.91 -6.07
C PHE A 88 1.75 -6.38 -7.23
N GLY A 89 1.53 -5.78 -8.39
CA GLY A 89 2.39 -5.89 -9.57
C GLY A 89 2.42 -4.59 -10.35
N TYR A 90 3.38 -4.45 -11.27
CA TYR A 90 3.53 -3.21 -12.04
C TYR A 90 3.92 -3.45 -13.49
N LYS A 91 3.55 -2.48 -14.33
CA LYS A 91 4.01 -2.36 -15.72
C LYS A 91 4.79 -1.07 -15.89
N THR A 92 5.87 -1.13 -16.65
CA THR A 92 6.68 0.05 -16.97
C THR A 92 6.40 0.54 -18.37
N ASN A 93 6.28 1.85 -18.53
CA ASN A 93 6.21 2.50 -19.84
C ASN A 93 7.18 3.70 -19.85
N LEU A 94 7.62 4.14 -21.02
CA LEU A 94 8.28 5.44 -21.17
C LEU A 94 7.20 6.52 -21.26
N GLY A 95 7.26 7.52 -20.38
CA GLY A 95 6.43 8.72 -20.45
C GLY A 95 6.89 9.68 -21.55
N GLU A 96 6.08 10.70 -21.83
CA GLU A 96 6.29 11.66 -22.93
C GLU A 96 7.58 12.48 -22.79
N ASN A 97 8.05 12.68 -21.56
CA ASN A 97 9.29 13.38 -21.23
C ASN A 97 10.52 12.47 -21.14
N GLY A 98 10.39 11.19 -21.54
CA GLY A 98 11.44 10.18 -21.39
C GLY A 98 11.60 9.64 -19.96
N VAL A 99 10.79 10.10 -18.99
CA VAL A 99 10.78 9.57 -17.63
C VAL A 99 10.02 8.25 -17.59
N ARG A 100 10.59 7.25 -16.92
CA ARG A 100 9.95 5.94 -16.75
C ARG A 100 8.75 6.06 -15.81
N GLN A 101 7.59 5.63 -16.29
CA GLN A 101 6.36 5.55 -15.50
C GLN A 101 6.06 4.11 -15.10
N TYR A 102 5.55 3.93 -13.89
CA TYR A 102 5.12 2.66 -13.33
C TYR A 102 3.61 2.70 -13.11
N THR A 103 2.86 1.85 -13.81
CA THR A 103 1.46 1.59 -13.46
C THR A 103 1.44 0.40 -12.50
N VAL A 104 1.18 0.66 -11.23
CA VAL A 104 1.09 -0.35 -10.17
C VAL A 104 -0.37 -0.71 -9.95
N LYS A 105 -0.68 -2.00 -9.89
CA LYS A 105 -1.97 -2.51 -9.41
C LYS A 105 -1.75 -3.29 -8.12
N ALA A 106 -2.64 -3.11 -7.16
CA ALA A 106 -2.59 -3.84 -5.90
C ALA A 106 -3.98 -4.21 -5.39
N ASP A 107 -4.05 -5.39 -4.75
CA ASP A 107 -5.15 -5.83 -3.92
C ASP A 107 -4.66 -5.90 -2.46
N ILE A 108 -5.42 -5.29 -1.55
CA ILE A 108 -5.18 -5.34 -0.11
C ILE A 108 -6.27 -6.22 0.49
N SER A 109 -5.90 -7.36 1.05
CA SER A 109 -6.86 -8.38 1.52
C SER A 109 -6.29 -9.20 2.68
N ASP A 110 -7.15 -9.96 3.35
CA ASP A 110 -6.76 -11.11 4.17
C ASP A 110 -7.51 -12.36 3.67
N GLU A 111 -7.56 -13.42 4.48
CA GLU A 111 -8.30 -14.65 4.15
C GLU A 111 -9.82 -14.48 4.07
N ASN A 112 -10.37 -13.41 4.65
CA ASN A 112 -11.81 -13.21 4.80
C ASN A 112 -12.36 -12.23 3.75
N GLN A 113 -11.63 -11.15 3.46
CA GLN A 113 -12.15 -10.05 2.67
C GLN A 113 -11.08 -9.24 1.93
N THR A 114 -11.53 -8.48 0.92
CA THR A 114 -10.72 -7.44 0.29
C THR A 114 -11.02 -6.09 0.91
N TYR A 115 -9.99 -5.43 1.42
CA TYR A 115 -10.06 -4.08 2.00
C TYR A 115 -10.04 -3.01 0.92
N ALA A 116 -9.12 -3.12 -0.04
CA ALA A 116 -8.99 -2.13 -1.10
C ALA A 116 -8.38 -2.70 -2.38
N LYS A 117 -8.69 -2.04 -3.50
CA LYS A 117 -8.07 -2.25 -4.80
C LYS A 117 -7.51 -0.94 -5.32
N LEU A 118 -6.23 -0.93 -5.67
CA LEU A 118 -5.47 0.26 -6.05
C LEU A 118 -4.91 0.09 -7.46
N SER A 119 -4.99 1.15 -8.26
CA SER A 119 -4.36 1.27 -9.58
C SER A 119 -3.73 2.65 -9.67
N LEU A 120 -2.43 2.72 -9.45
CA LEU A 120 -1.67 3.95 -9.22
C LEU A 120 -0.59 4.13 -10.30
N ILE A 121 -0.25 5.39 -10.57
CA ILE A 121 0.79 5.78 -11.52
C ILE A 121 1.90 6.48 -10.75
N TYR A 122 3.12 5.97 -10.88
CA TYR A 122 4.33 6.53 -10.28
C TYR A 122 5.37 6.90 -11.35
N GLU A 123 6.29 7.78 -10.96
CA GLU A 123 7.54 8.12 -11.66
C GLU A 123 8.76 7.96 -10.74
#